data_AF-A0A2N5TMR2-F1
#
_entry.id   AF-A0A2N5TMR2-F1
#
_cell.length_a   1.000
_cell.length_b   1.000
_cell.length_c   1.000
_cell.angle_alpha   90.00
_cell.angle_beta   90.00
_cell.angle_gamma   90.00
#
_symmetry.space_group_name_H-M   'P 1'
#
loop_
_entity.id
_entity.type
_entity.pdbx_description
1 polymer ?
#
loop_
_entity_poly.entity_id
_entity_poly.type
_entity_poly.pdbx_seq_one_letter_code
_entity_poly.pdbx_strand_id
1 'polypeptide(L)'
;MALGLGQNLKRVRLVIHMGRGDPSCIIQMIGRCGCDGNTGLAFILMEPNRKNGKNTLADFQGPPSQDPDTNMDALAITPRLHSSIGYIPLLQEDPNYIASNKRQKAKGFPACLCSNFAPEEAEALVTLAPQMTVDNMDDILASPLTTPKDTSIVTMIRKRKGKKTKLSCSLPPDVAEILANHLVKDFEAFFAKTLGTADEFLPSDFFSITEAKAVVAALDQIHMVTPHNLKLLESVIGGTWLPGQVEAINQSISDWMESNYFSGFLLSRMEHKEFIESEALRLRTAMEDAAYKCKLITQANARAKQDLADMERKEKAEQKAAEAEKEGARLHVAEMKKKQAYKTAAAKALAREEAAHLRKAKEEEAAVAKLEERESRARGEVEERAAKEKTKVEDKARRTEDKEQAKRKASINRDNRKLRKLKRTASLRDTAAILALHNSTPQSVDVSSVSVNLESSINLLLLNDLSNTSIGPCN
;
A
#
# COMPACT_ATOMS: atom_id res chain seq x y z
N MET A 1 25.43 -30.73 -69.53
CA MET A 1 24.28 -30.79 -70.44
C MET A 1 23.01 -30.97 -69.62
N ALA A 2 21.98 -30.15 -69.80
CA ALA A 2 20.72 -30.27 -69.06
C ALA A 2 19.72 -31.12 -69.85
N LEU A 3 19.77 -32.45 -69.68
CA LEU A 3 18.96 -33.42 -70.43
C LEU A 3 17.51 -33.56 -69.92
N GLY A 4 16.99 -32.57 -69.18
CA GLY A 4 15.79 -32.73 -68.36
C GLY A 4 14.47 -32.85 -69.12
N LEU A 5 14.35 -32.24 -70.31
CA LEU A 5 13.12 -32.15 -71.08
C LEU A 5 13.36 -32.28 -72.60
N GLY A 6 12.38 -32.81 -73.32
CA GLY A 6 12.28 -32.75 -74.79
C GLY A 6 13.07 -33.80 -75.60
N GLN A 7 14.16 -34.37 -75.07
CA GLN A 7 14.99 -35.33 -75.83
C GLN A 7 14.49 -36.78 -75.67
N ASN A 8 14.24 -37.48 -76.79
CA ASN A 8 13.86 -38.90 -76.81
C ASN A 8 15.09 -39.79 -77.06
N LEU A 9 15.75 -40.21 -75.98
CA LEU A 9 16.93 -41.07 -76.04
C LEU A 9 16.55 -42.56 -76.01
N LYS A 10 16.17 -43.09 -77.17
CA LYS A 10 15.70 -44.48 -77.39
C LYS A 10 16.54 -45.61 -76.74
N ARG A 11 17.81 -45.36 -76.40
CA ARG A 11 18.74 -46.34 -75.80
C ARG A 11 18.84 -46.28 -74.27
N VAL A 12 18.09 -45.42 -73.58
CA VAL A 12 18.15 -45.29 -72.11
C VAL A 12 17.40 -46.47 -71.46
N ARG A 13 18.16 -47.42 -70.91
CA ARG A 13 17.64 -48.59 -70.19
C ARG A 13 17.69 -48.50 -68.67
N LEU A 14 18.51 -47.59 -68.14
CA LEU A 14 18.64 -47.32 -66.71
C LEU A 14 18.58 -45.80 -66.45
N VAL A 15 17.77 -45.38 -65.49
CA VAL A 15 17.73 -44.00 -64.97
C VAL A 15 18.03 -44.03 -63.48
N ILE A 16 18.94 -43.19 -63.01
CA ILE A 16 19.21 -43.01 -61.58
C ILE A 16 18.94 -41.55 -61.23
N HIS A 17 17.89 -41.29 -60.46
CA HIS A 17 17.62 -39.98 -59.89
C HIS A 17 18.16 -39.93 -58.45
N MET A 18 18.78 -38.81 -58.07
CA MET A 18 19.35 -38.59 -56.74
C MET A 18 18.92 -37.22 -56.22
N GLY A 19 18.42 -37.16 -54.98
CA GLY A 19 18.07 -35.90 -54.31
C GLY A 19 16.62 -35.43 -54.56
N ARG A 20 16.38 -34.10 -54.48
CA ARG A 20 15.06 -33.49 -54.75
C ARG A 20 14.97 -32.99 -56.20
N GLY A 21 13.74 -32.99 -56.71
CA GLY A 21 13.28 -32.29 -57.92
C GLY A 21 11.76 -32.14 -57.83
N ASP A 22 11.09 -31.54 -58.81
CA ASP A 22 9.63 -31.63 -58.87
C ASP A 22 9.19 -33.09 -59.20
N PRO A 23 8.18 -33.67 -58.52
CA PRO A 23 7.73 -35.04 -58.78
C PRO A 23 7.33 -35.27 -60.24
N SER A 24 6.72 -34.28 -60.90
CA SER A 24 6.30 -34.40 -62.30
C SER A 24 7.50 -34.45 -63.24
N CYS A 25 8.54 -33.67 -62.97
CA CYS A 25 9.82 -33.69 -63.68
C CYS A 25 10.57 -35.01 -63.45
N ILE A 26 10.57 -35.55 -62.22
CA ILE A 26 11.16 -36.86 -61.92
C ILE A 26 10.45 -37.96 -62.72
N ILE A 27 9.11 -37.95 -62.74
CA ILE A 27 8.30 -38.89 -63.54
C ILE A 27 8.59 -38.72 -65.05
N GLN A 28 8.76 -37.48 -65.54
CA GLN A 28 9.09 -37.21 -66.95
C GLN A 28 10.51 -37.61 -67.36
N MET A 29 11.47 -37.62 -66.43
CA MET A 29 12.82 -38.15 -66.65
C MET A 29 12.82 -39.69 -66.63
N ILE A 30 12.13 -40.29 -65.65
CA ILE A 30 12.00 -41.75 -65.53
C ILE A 30 11.23 -42.34 -66.71
N GLY A 31 10.19 -41.66 -67.20
CA GLY A 31 9.45 -42.03 -68.41
C GLY A 31 10.22 -41.92 -69.74
N ARG A 32 11.54 -41.70 -69.71
CA ARG A 32 12.46 -41.89 -70.85
C ARG A 32 13.15 -43.26 -70.85
N CYS A 33 13.02 -44.00 -69.75
CA CYS A 33 13.54 -45.34 -69.62
C CYS A 33 12.63 -46.33 -70.34
N GLY A 34 13.20 -47.32 -71.04
CA GLY A 34 12.42 -48.39 -71.67
C GLY A 34 11.59 -47.97 -72.90
N CYS A 35 12.10 -46.99 -73.67
CA CYS A 35 11.48 -46.64 -74.95
C CYS A 35 11.54 -47.80 -75.97
N ASP A 36 10.70 -47.70 -77.02
CA ASP A 36 10.59 -48.67 -78.12
C ASP A 36 10.24 -50.12 -77.68
N GLY A 37 9.62 -50.31 -76.52
CA GLY A 37 9.13 -51.61 -76.03
C GLY A 37 10.13 -52.42 -75.18
N ASN A 38 11.33 -51.88 -74.94
CA ASN A 38 12.34 -52.52 -74.10
C ASN A 38 12.04 -52.31 -72.61
N THR A 39 12.35 -53.30 -71.76
CA THR A 39 12.25 -53.11 -70.30
C THR A 39 13.26 -52.05 -69.84
N GLY A 40 12.85 -51.17 -68.92
CA GLY A 40 13.68 -50.11 -68.35
C GLY A 40 13.60 -50.07 -66.82
N LEU A 41 14.72 -49.76 -66.17
CA LEU A 41 14.85 -49.68 -64.71
C LEU A 41 15.07 -48.24 -64.24
N ALA A 42 14.45 -47.86 -63.12
CA ALA A 42 14.62 -46.55 -62.53
C ALA A 42 14.87 -46.63 -61.02
N PHE A 43 16.04 -46.16 -60.58
CA PHE A 43 16.36 -45.97 -59.16
C PHE A 43 16.06 -44.52 -58.74
N ILE A 44 15.30 -44.37 -57.65
CA ILE A 44 14.95 -43.09 -57.06
C ILE A 44 15.61 -43.02 -55.67
N LEU A 45 16.80 -42.41 -55.60
CA LEU A 45 17.60 -42.36 -54.38
C LEU A 45 17.26 -41.10 -53.57
N MET A 46 16.47 -41.32 -52.51
CA MET A 46 15.98 -40.29 -51.58
C MET A 46 16.70 -40.36 -50.23
N GLU A 47 16.87 -39.20 -49.58
CA GLU A 47 17.33 -39.16 -48.18
C GLU A 47 16.28 -39.76 -47.23
N PRO A 48 16.61 -40.76 -46.39
CA PRO A 48 15.63 -41.39 -45.49
C PRO A 48 15.15 -40.53 -44.31
N ASN A 49 15.90 -39.47 -43.96
CA ASN A 49 15.55 -38.52 -42.91
C ASN A 49 16.03 -37.12 -43.30
N ARG A 50 15.09 -36.23 -43.60
CA ARG A 50 15.30 -34.85 -44.04
C ARG A 50 15.12 -33.89 -42.87
N LYS A 51 16.00 -32.89 -42.78
CA LYS A 51 15.80 -31.77 -41.86
C LYS A 51 14.63 -30.92 -42.34
N ASN A 52 13.66 -30.68 -41.46
CA ASN A 52 12.44 -29.91 -41.71
C ASN A 52 11.51 -30.50 -42.80
N GLY A 53 11.77 -31.72 -43.28
CA GLY A 53 10.85 -32.47 -44.13
C GLY A 53 9.97 -33.41 -43.31
N LYS A 54 8.89 -33.88 -43.91
CA LYS A 54 8.04 -34.97 -43.40
C LYS A 54 8.77 -36.29 -43.65
N ASN A 55 8.99 -37.08 -42.61
CA ASN A 55 9.83 -38.30 -42.66
C ASN A 55 9.03 -39.58 -42.31
N THR A 56 7.85 -39.43 -41.73
CA THR A 56 6.93 -40.50 -41.35
C THR A 56 5.53 -40.20 -41.87
N LEU A 57 4.68 -41.24 -41.99
CA LEU A 57 3.28 -41.05 -42.37
C LEU A 57 2.49 -40.16 -41.39
N ALA A 58 2.91 -40.08 -40.11
CA ALA A 58 2.27 -39.25 -39.09
C ALA A 58 2.52 -37.74 -39.25
N ASP A 59 3.54 -37.37 -40.04
CA ASP A 59 3.86 -35.96 -40.34
C ASP A 59 2.93 -35.35 -41.42
N PHE A 60 2.09 -36.17 -42.05
CA PHE A 60 1.11 -35.76 -43.07
C PHE A 60 -0.26 -35.54 -42.44
N GLN A 61 -0.41 -34.39 -41.78
CA GLN A 61 -1.66 -33.98 -41.15
C GLN A 61 -2.48 -33.07 -42.09
N GLY A 62 -3.81 -33.25 -42.08
CA GLY A 62 -4.75 -32.47 -42.89
C GLY A 62 -5.06 -33.08 -44.27
N PRO A 63 -5.74 -32.33 -45.17
CA PRO A 63 -6.05 -32.80 -46.52
C PRO A 63 -4.78 -32.92 -47.39
N PRO A 64 -4.81 -33.68 -48.51
CA PRO A 64 -3.66 -33.82 -49.39
C PRO A 64 -3.20 -32.47 -49.95
N SER A 65 -1.96 -32.09 -49.67
CA SER A 65 -1.36 -30.86 -50.19
C SER A 65 -0.83 -31.06 -51.61
N GLN A 66 -1.05 -30.07 -52.48
CA GLN A 66 -0.45 -30.02 -53.82
C GLN A 66 0.93 -29.34 -53.83
N ASP A 67 1.42 -28.90 -52.66
CA ASP A 67 2.77 -28.40 -52.45
C ASP A 67 3.83 -29.38 -53.02
N PRO A 68 4.71 -28.96 -53.95
CA PRO A 68 5.77 -29.80 -54.49
C PRO A 68 6.68 -30.41 -53.41
N ASP A 69 6.93 -29.69 -52.31
CA ASP A 69 7.84 -30.16 -51.27
C ASP A 69 7.21 -31.25 -50.39
N THR A 70 5.95 -31.09 -49.99
CA THR A 70 5.14 -32.14 -49.36
C THR A 70 5.00 -33.35 -50.28
N ASN A 71 4.80 -33.15 -51.58
CA ASN A 71 4.74 -34.25 -52.54
C ASN A 71 6.08 -34.98 -52.68
N MET A 72 7.22 -34.29 -52.59
CA MET A 72 8.54 -34.90 -52.59
C MET A 72 8.89 -35.66 -51.32
N ASP A 73 8.32 -35.28 -50.18
CA ASP A 73 8.40 -36.05 -48.95
C ASP A 73 7.47 -37.29 -49.03
N ALA A 74 6.25 -37.13 -49.56
CA ALA A 74 5.30 -38.22 -49.81
C ALA A 74 5.89 -39.30 -50.75
N LEU A 75 6.58 -38.88 -51.83
CA LEU A 75 7.26 -39.77 -52.78
C LEU A 75 8.38 -40.60 -52.13
N ALA A 76 9.05 -40.04 -51.12
CA ALA A 76 10.18 -40.69 -50.45
C ALA A 76 9.73 -41.78 -49.46
N ILE A 77 8.60 -41.57 -48.78
CA ILE A 77 8.01 -42.52 -47.83
C ILE A 77 7.13 -43.53 -48.56
N THR A 78 6.45 -43.09 -49.63
CA THR A 78 5.57 -43.92 -50.45
C THR A 78 5.90 -43.70 -51.94
N PRO A 79 6.65 -44.60 -52.61
CA PRO A 79 7.07 -44.43 -54.01
C PRO A 79 5.93 -44.67 -55.03
N ARG A 80 4.78 -44.03 -54.81
CA ARG A 80 3.50 -44.24 -55.48
C ARG A 80 3.29 -43.20 -56.59
N LEU A 81 3.91 -43.45 -57.74
CA LEU A 81 3.86 -42.53 -58.90
C LEU A 81 2.41 -42.37 -59.41
N HIS A 82 1.79 -41.22 -59.13
CA HIS A 82 0.61 -40.79 -59.87
C HIS A 82 0.53 -39.28 -60.10
N SER A 83 0.90 -38.85 -61.31
CA SER A 83 0.99 -37.42 -61.67
C SER A 83 -0.36 -36.76 -61.96
N SER A 84 -1.44 -37.50 -62.25
CA SER A 84 -2.69 -36.90 -62.75
C SER A 84 -3.71 -36.45 -61.68
N ILE A 85 -3.29 -36.31 -60.41
CA ILE A 85 -4.17 -35.86 -59.29
C ILE A 85 -3.59 -34.62 -58.58
N GLY A 86 -2.33 -34.26 -58.84
CA GLY A 86 -1.64 -33.13 -58.19
C GLY A 86 -1.13 -33.40 -56.77
N TYR A 87 -1.42 -34.57 -56.20
CA TYR A 87 -0.78 -35.07 -54.98
C TYR A 87 -0.41 -36.56 -55.10
N ILE A 88 0.50 -37.04 -54.25
CA ILE A 88 0.90 -38.46 -54.16
C ILE A 88 0.10 -39.17 -53.06
N PRO A 89 -0.71 -40.20 -53.38
CA PRO A 89 -1.50 -40.94 -52.38
C PRO A 89 -0.63 -41.76 -51.43
N LEU A 90 -0.74 -41.48 -50.12
CA LEU A 90 0.01 -42.17 -49.06
C LEU A 90 -0.55 -43.55 -48.71
N LEU A 91 -1.88 -43.73 -48.77
CA LEU A 91 -2.60 -44.93 -48.33
C LEU A 91 -3.18 -45.71 -49.52
N GLN A 92 -3.37 -47.02 -49.34
CA GLN A 92 -3.92 -47.91 -50.39
C GLN A 92 -5.44 -47.76 -50.55
N GLU A 93 -6.05 -47.19 -49.53
CA GLU A 93 -7.47 -46.91 -49.34
C GLU A 93 -7.88 -45.58 -50.00
N ASP A 94 -6.92 -44.79 -50.51
CA ASP A 94 -7.16 -43.52 -51.20
C ASP A 94 -8.10 -43.73 -52.41
N PRO A 95 -9.25 -43.03 -52.50
CA PRO A 95 -10.22 -43.24 -53.57
C PRO A 95 -9.67 -43.01 -54.98
N ASN A 96 -8.73 -42.06 -55.15
CA ASN A 96 -8.13 -41.73 -56.43
C ASN A 96 -7.08 -42.77 -56.84
N TYR A 97 -6.30 -43.31 -55.89
CA TYR A 97 -5.44 -44.46 -56.10
C TYR A 97 -6.25 -45.70 -56.53
N ILE A 98 -7.34 -46.02 -55.82
CA ILE A 98 -8.25 -47.13 -56.15
C ILE A 98 -8.86 -46.93 -57.56
N ALA A 99 -9.34 -45.72 -57.86
CA ALA A 99 -9.90 -45.40 -59.19
C ALA A 99 -8.85 -45.53 -60.30
N SER A 100 -7.61 -45.10 -60.05
CA SER A 100 -6.51 -45.20 -61.01
C SER A 100 -6.11 -46.65 -61.28
N ASN A 101 -6.02 -47.49 -60.25
CA ASN A 101 -5.76 -48.94 -60.36
C ASN A 101 -6.89 -49.65 -61.13
N LYS A 102 -8.16 -49.35 -60.82
CA LYS A 102 -9.32 -49.82 -61.60
C LYS A 102 -9.24 -49.41 -63.07
N ARG A 103 -8.87 -48.15 -63.36
CA ARG A 103 -8.67 -47.64 -64.73
C ARG A 103 -7.52 -48.33 -65.47
N GLN A 104 -6.41 -48.65 -64.80
CA GLN A 104 -5.29 -49.38 -65.40
C GLN A 104 -5.71 -50.80 -65.78
N LYS A 105 -6.37 -51.53 -64.87
CA LYS A 105 -6.91 -52.87 -65.13
C LYS A 105 -7.94 -52.88 -66.26
N ALA A 106 -8.89 -51.93 -66.26
CA ALA A 106 -9.90 -51.80 -67.31
C ALA A 106 -9.32 -51.44 -68.70
N LYS A 107 -8.09 -50.92 -68.76
CA LYS A 107 -7.35 -50.64 -70.00
C LYS A 107 -6.32 -51.72 -70.37
N GLY A 108 -6.25 -52.83 -69.62
CA GLY A 108 -5.33 -53.93 -69.90
C GLY A 108 -3.85 -53.59 -69.72
N PHE A 109 -3.50 -52.61 -68.87
CA PHE A 109 -2.10 -52.36 -68.52
C PHE A 109 -1.50 -53.57 -67.76
N PRO A 110 -0.21 -53.87 -67.96
CA PRO A 110 0.48 -54.91 -67.21
C PRO A 110 0.53 -54.57 -65.71
N ALA A 111 0.80 -55.58 -64.88
CA ALA A 111 1.06 -55.39 -63.46
C ALA A 111 2.24 -54.43 -63.25
N CYS A 112 2.17 -53.60 -62.21
CA CYS A 112 3.25 -52.67 -61.90
C CYS A 112 4.34 -53.38 -61.10
N LEU A 113 5.58 -53.35 -61.57
CA LEU A 113 6.74 -53.97 -60.93
C LEU A 113 7.58 -52.96 -60.12
N CYS A 114 6.94 -51.95 -59.52
CA CYS A 114 7.62 -51.00 -58.64
C CYS A 114 7.64 -51.50 -57.19
N SER A 115 8.51 -50.91 -56.36
CA SER A 115 8.73 -51.32 -54.96
C SER A 115 7.50 -51.26 -54.03
N ASN A 116 6.37 -50.66 -54.43
CA ASN A 116 5.10 -50.76 -53.69
C ASN A 116 4.28 -52.02 -54.03
N PHE A 117 4.48 -52.61 -55.21
CA PHE A 117 3.72 -53.76 -55.71
C PHE A 117 4.55 -55.04 -55.70
N ALA A 118 5.86 -54.93 -55.94
CA ALA A 118 6.83 -56.02 -55.91
C ALA A 118 8.04 -55.62 -55.03
N PRO A 119 7.88 -55.54 -53.69
CA PRO A 119 8.94 -55.06 -52.79
C PRO A 119 10.16 -55.99 -52.77
N GLU A 120 9.95 -57.32 -52.75
CA GLU A 120 11.01 -58.32 -52.71
C GLU A 120 11.85 -58.31 -54.00
N GLU A 121 11.19 -58.22 -55.17
CA GLU A 121 11.86 -58.06 -56.47
C GLU A 121 12.68 -56.76 -56.53
N ALA A 122 12.15 -55.67 -55.97
CA ALA A 122 12.86 -54.39 -55.93
C ALA A 122 14.11 -54.41 -55.02
N GLU A 123 14.05 -55.11 -53.87
CA GLU A 123 15.21 -55.29 -52.99
C GLU A 123 16.29 -56.19 -53.64
N ALA A 124 15.87 -57.24 -54.35
CA ALA A 124 16.77 -58.05 -55.17
C ALA A 124 17.41 -57.22 -56.30
N LEU A 125 16.64 -56.38 -57.01
CA LEU A 125 17.16 -55.48 -58.05
C LEU A 125 18.15 -54.45 -57.51
N VAL A 126 17.94 -53.88 -56.32
CA VAL A 126 18.94 -53.01 -55.66
C VAL A 126 20.22 -53.80 -55.33
N THR A 127 20.08 -55.07 -54.93
CA THR A 127 21.20 -55.95 -54.58
C THR A 127 22.01 -56.41 -55.80
N LEU A 128 21.35 -56.54 -56.97
CA LEU A 128 21.92 -56.96 -58.25
C LEU A 128 22.34 -55.79 -59.16
N ALA A 129 21.93 -54.55 -58.86
CA ALA A 129 22.34 -53.36 -59.61
C ALA A 129 23.85 -53.26 -59.92
N PRO A 130 24.78 -53.66 -59.02
CA PRO A 130 26.22 -53.60 -59.31
C PRO A 130 26.72 -54.57 -60.40
N GLN A 131 25.96 -55.61 -60.75
CA GLN A 131 26.33 -56.62 -61.76
C GLN A 131 25.52 -56.52 -63.07
N MET A 132 24.67 -55.50 -63.22
CA MET A 132 23.89 -55.27 -64.44
C MET A 132 24.78 -54.72 -65.57
N THR A 133 24.78 -55.41 -66.70
CA THR A 133 25.40 -54.98 -67.98
C THR A 133 24.31 -54.69 -69.01
N VAL A 134 24.68 -54.24 -70.21
CA VAL A 134 23.71 -54.04 -71.30
C VAL A 134 23.06 -55.37 -71.73
N ASP A 135 23.82 -56.46 -71.60
CA ASP A 135 23.50 -57.78 -72.15
C ASP A 135 22.68 -58.66 -71.19
N ASN A 136 22.92 -58.56 -69.88
CA ASN A 136 22.19 -59.35 -68.86
C ASN A 136 20.98 -58.63 -68.24
N MET A 137 20.75 -57.35 -68.59
CA MET A 137 19.75 -56.51 -67.93
C MET A 137 18.31 -57.04 -68.06
N ASP A 138 17.94 -57.65 -69.20
CA ASP A 138 16.60 -58.21 -69.36
C ASP A 138 16.39 -59.47 -68.51
N ASP A 139 17.36 -60.38 -68.42
CA ASP A 139 17.26 -61.58 -67.58
C ASP A 139 17.11 -61.22 -66.10
N ILE A 140 17.90 -60.25 -65.64
CA ILE A 140 17.85 -59.75 -64.25
C ILE A 140 16.52 -59.05 -63.96
N LEU A 141 15.93 -58.33 -64.93
CA LEU A 141 14.61 -57.70 -64.79
C LEU A 141 13.45 -58.69 -64.90
N ALA A 142 13.62 -59.78 -65.64
CA ALA A 142 12.60 -60.81 -65.83
C ALA A 142 12.51 -61.77 -64.63
N SER A 143 13.60 -62.01 -63.90
CA SER A 143 13.60 -62.92 -62.73
C SER A 143 14.68 -62.54 -61.69
N PRO A 144 14.53 -61.38 -61.01
CA PRO A 144 15.54 -60.89 -60.06
C PRO A 144 15.71 -61.78 -58.83
N LEU A 145 14.65 -62.43 -58.35
CA LEU A 145 14.68 -63.31 -57.17
C LEU A 145 15.48 -64.61 -57.39
N THR A 146 15.65 -65.04 -58.64
CA THR A 146 16.41 -66.26 -58.99
C THR A 146 17.79 -65.99 -59.57
N THR A 147 18.12 -64.72 -59.85
CA THR A 147 19.43 -64.34 -60.39
C THR A 147 20.51 -64.51 -59.30
N PRO A 148 21.58 -65.29 -59.52
CA PRO A 148 22.65 -65.43 -58.55
C PRO A 148 23.46 -64.13 -58.44
N LYS A 149 23.75 -63.71 -57.21
CA LYS A 149 24.61 -62.56 -56.95
C LYS A 149 26.09 -62.92 -57.12
N ASP A 150 26.81 -62.15 -57.92
CA ASP A 150 28.27 -62.23 -58.02
C ASP A 150 28.92 -61.67 -56.74
N THR A 151 29.69 -62.52 -56.05
CA THR A 151 30.40 -62.17 -54.82
C THR A 151 31.78 -61.53 -55.06
N SER A 152 32.28 -61.53 -56.30
CA SER A 152 33.52 -60.85 -56.68
C SER A 152 33.35 -59.33 -56.82
N ILE A 153 32.12 -58.86 -57.09
CA ILE A 153 31.79 -57.43 -57.25
C ILE A 153 31.60 -56.79 -55.87
N VAL A 154 32.74 -56.52 -55.20
CA VAL A 154 32.77 -55.90 -53.87
C VAL A 154 32.59 -54.39 -53.97
N THR A 155 31.55 -53.85 -53.34
CA THR A 155 31.36 -52.40 -53.21
C THR A 155 32.47 -51.78 -52.36
N MET A 156 33.32 -50.96 -52.99
CA MET A 156 34.44 -50.27 -52.33
C MET A 156 33.96 -49.29 -51.25
N ILE A 157 33.92 -49.74 -50.00
CA ILE A 157 33.59 -48.89 -48.85
C ILE A 157 34.68 -47.83 -48.67
N ARG A 158 34.39 -46.60 -49.08
CA ARG A 158 35.27 -45.45 -48.87
C ARG A 158 35.52 -45.27 -47.38
N LYS A 159 36.73 -45.64 -46.90
CA LYS A 159 37.16 -45.41 -45.51
C LYS A 159 36.89 -43.94 -45.15
N ARG A 160 35.94 -43.71 -44.23
CA ARG A 160 35.63 -42.37 -43.73
C ARG A 160 36.91 -41.85 -43.08
N LYS A 161 37.44 -40.72 -43.57
CA LYS A 161 38.56 -40.04 -42.89
C LYS A 161 38.10 -39.78 -41.44
N GLY A 162 38.94 -40.18 -40.48
CA GLY A 162 38.65 -39.93 -39.06
C GLY A 162 38.43 -38.44 -38.82
N LYS A 163 37.69 -38.08 -37.76
CA LYS A 163 37.60 -36.68 -37.33
C LYS A 163 39.02 -36.20 -37.08
N LYS A 164 39.51 -35.25 -37.89
CA LYS A 164 40.80 -34.59 -37.62
C LYS A 164 40.71 -34.00 -36.21
N THR A 165 41.68 -34.33 -35.36
CA THR A 165 41.86 -33.65 -34.07
C THR A 165 42.00 -32.15 -34.35
N LYS A 166 41.38 -31.30 -33.52
CA LYS A 166 41.69 -29.87 -33.57
C LYS A 166 43.15 -29.70 -33.14
N LEU A 167 43.90 -28.97 -33.94
CA LEU A 167 45.23 -28.50 -33.55
C LEU A 167 45.07 -27.40 -32.48
N SER A 168 46.05 -27.22 -31.60
CA SER A 168 46.10 -26.07 -30.69
C SER A 168 47.52 -25.55 -30.44
N CYS A 169 47.55 -24.26 -30.10
CA CYS A 169 48.71 -23.53 -29.64
C CYS A 169 48.30 -22.72 -28.39
N SER A 170 49.12 -22.78 -27.34
CA SER A 170 48.95 -22.05 -26.08
C SER A 170 49.62 -20.66 -26.06
N LEU A 171 50.31 -20.30 -27.14
CA LEU A 171 50.94 -19.00 -27.36
C LEU A 171 49.90 -17.94 -27.82
N PRO A 172 50.06 -16.66 -27.42
CA PRO A 172 49.34 -15.54 -28.06
C PRO A 172 49.65 -15.45 -29.56
N PRO A 173 48.75 -14.89 -30.41
CA PRO A 173 48.94 -14.82 -31.86
C PRO A 173 50.26 -14.16 -32.28
N ASP A 174 50.61 -13.05 -31.63
CA ASP A 174 51.79 -12.25 -31.90
C ASP A 174 53.09 -13.04 -31.64
N VAL A 175 53.11 -13.81 -30.55
CA VAL A 175 54.23 -14.68 -30.16
C VAL A 175 54.30 -15.93 -31.03
N ALA A 176 53.14 -16.49 -31.42
CA ALA A 176 53.04 -17.59 -32.37
C ALA A 176 53.57 -17.19 -33.77
N GLU A 177 53.31 -15.95 -34.21
CA GLU A 177 53.88 -15.43 -35.46
C GLU A 177 55.40 -15.20 -35.35
N ILE A 178 55.91 -14.74 -34.21
CA ILE A 178 57.36 -14.62 -33.97
C ILE A 178 58.05 -16.00 -34.04
N LEU A 179 57.48 -17.03 -33.40
CA LEU A 179 57.98 -18.40 -33.52
C LEU A 179 57.92 -18.89 -34.97
N ALA A 180 56.80 -18.71 -35.68
CA ALA A 180 56.70 -19.16 -37.07
C ALA A 180 57.74 -18.51 -37.99
N ASN A 181 58.05 -17.22 -37.80
CA ASN A 181 59.10 -16.52 -38.55
C ASN A 181 60.52 -16.97 -38.16
N HIS A 182 60.75 -17.43 -36.92
CA HIS A 182 62.02 -18.00 -36.49
C HIS A 182 62.25 -19.39 -37.10
N LEU A 183 61.24 -20.28 -37.08
CA LEU A 183 61.34 -21.61 -37.69
C LEU A 183 61.71 -21.55 -39.18
N VAL A 184 61.21 -20.54 -39.92
CA VAL A 184 61.59 -20.33 -41.33
C VAL A 184 63.07 -19.93 -41.46
N LYS A 185 63.56 -18.98 -40.66
CA LYS A 185 64.96 -18.52 -40.70
C LYS A 185 65.96 -19.61 -40.30
N ASP A 186 65.61 -20.40 -39.29
CA ASP A 186 66.42 -21.53 -38.85
C ASP A 186 66.41 -22.63 -39.90
N PHE A 187 65.29 -22.85 -40.60
CA PHE A 187 65.23 -23.73 -41.75
C PHE A 187 66.05 -23.21 -42.94
N GLU A 188 66.06 -21.90 -43.23
CA GLU A 188 66.92 -21.31 -44.26
C GLU A 188 68.41 -21.59 -43.97
N ALA A 189 68.84 -21.48 -42.70
CA ALA A 189 70.18 -21.82 -42.27
C ALA A 189 70.48 -23.34 -42.37
N PHE A 190 69.53 -24.20 -41.99
CA PHE A 190 69.63 -25.65 -42.17
C PHE A 190 69.71 -26.06 -43.65
N PHE A 191 68.90 -25.44 -44.51
CA PHE A 191 68.86 -25.67 -45.95
C PHE A 191 70.20 -25.30 -46.60
N ALA A 192 70.69 -24.09 -46.35
CA ALA A 192 71.98 -23.62 -46.86
C ALA A 192 73.16 -24.50 -46.38
N LYS A 193 73.09 -25.06 -45.18
CA LYS A 193 74.07 -26.03 -44.65
C LYS A 193 73.97 -27.42 -45.30
N THR A 194 72.79 -27.81 -45.77
CA THR A 194 72.49 -29.17 -46.26
C THR A 194 72.65 -29.30 -47.78
N LEU A 195 72.25 -28.28 -48.54
CA LEU A 195 72.28 -28.26 -50.01
C LEU A 195 73.22 -27.21 -50.60
N GLY A 196 73.76 -26.30 -49.78
CA GLY A 196 74.55 -25.17 -50.24
C GLY A 196 73.69 -24.07 -50.87
N THR A 197 74.33 -23.16 -51.62
CA THR A 197 73.67 -22.08 -52.38
C THR A 197 73.45 -22.49 -53.83
N ALA A 198 72.69 -23.57 -54.05
CA ALA A 198 72.34 -24.04 -55.39
C ALA A 198 71.05 -23.37 -55.87
N ASP A 199 71.09 -22.66 -57.00
CA ASP A 199 69.98 -21.84 -57.51
C ASP A 199 68.75 -22.65 -58.01
N GLU A 200 68.80 -23.98 -57.98
CA GLU A 200 67.72 -24.86 -58.49
C GLU A 200 66.49 -24.96 -57.57
N PHE A 201 66.63 -24.67 -56.27
CA PHE A 201 65.56 -24.82 -55.27
C PHE A 201 65.66 -23.74 -54.18
N LEU A 202 64.50 -23.23 -53.72
CA LEU A 202 64.44 -22.29 -52.60
C LEU A 202 64.07 -23.01 -51.28
N PRO A 203 64.51 -22.52 -50.11
CA PRO A 203 64.04 -23.04 -48.81
C PRO A 203 62.51 -23.03 -48.68
N SER A 204 61.86 -22.01 -49.25
CA SER A 204 60.40 -21.86 -49.28
C SER A 204 59.66 -23.01 -49.96
N ASP A 205 60.32 -23.78 -50.83
CA ASP A 205 59.71 -24.87 -51.58
C ASP A 205 59.56 -26.14 -50.72
N PHE A 206 60.30 -26.21 -49.60
CA PHE A 206 60.29 -27.32 -48.64
C PHE A 206 59.69 -26.92 -47.28
N PHE A 207 59.77 -25.65 -46.89
CA PHE A 207 59.19 -25.12 -45.66
C PHE A 207 58.99 -23.60 -45.74
N SER A 208 57.78 -23.16 -46.10
CA SER A 208 57.41 -21.75 -46.10
C SER A 208 56.81 -21.31 -44.76
N ILE A 209 56.49 -20.02 -44.65
CA ILE A 209 55.71 -19.48 -43.52
C ILE A 209 54.32 -20.15 -43.37
N THR A 210 53.81 -20.82 -44.41
CA THR A 210 52.55 -21.57 -44.36
C THR A 210 52.69 -22.84 -43.52
N GLU A 211 53.71 -23.65 -43.80
CA GLU A 211 54.05 -24.86 -43.06
C GLU A 211 54.47 -24.50 -41.64
N ALA A 212 55.30 -23.45 -41.46
CA ALA A 212 55.67 -22.96 -40.13
C ALA A 212 54.46 -22.55 -39.29
N LYS A 213 53.50 -21.80 -39.86
CA LYS A 213 52.26 -21.45 -39.15
C LYS A 213 51.37 -22.67 -38.88
N ALA A 214 51.38 -23.70 -39.73
CA ALA A 214 50.69 -24.96 -39.46
C ALA A 214 51.33 -25.74 -38.31
N VAL A 215 52.67 -25.78 -38.24
CA VAL A 215 53.44 -26.39 -37.14
C VAL A 215 53.16 -25.67 -35.82
N VAL A 216 53.23 -24.33 -35.80
CA VAL A 216 52.92 -23.55 -34.59
C VAL A 216 51.46 -23.71 -34.17
N ALA A 217 50.51 -23.79 -35.10
CA ALA A 217 49.10 -24.08 -34.79
C ALA A 217 48.87 -25.47 -34.16
N ALA A 218 49.84 -26.39 -34.25
CA ALA A 218 49.86 -27.73 -33.66
C ALA A 218 50.84 -27.89 -32.49
N LEU A 219 51.48 -26.80 -32.03
CA LEU A 219 52.60 -26.81 -31.10
C LEU A 219 52.32 -27.61 -29.82
N ASP A 220 51.11 -27.47 -29.24
CA ASP A 220 50.75 -28.18 -28.01
C ASP A 220 50.69 -29.70 -28.20
N GLN A 221 50.39 -30.20 -29.41
CA GLN A 221 50.35 -31.64 -29.70
C GLN A 221 51.71 -32.19 -30.16
N ILE A 222 52.64 -31.33 -30.56
CA ILE A 222 53.96 -31.69 -31.07
C ILE A 222 55.00 -31.64 -29.95
N HIS A 223 55.09 -30.52 -29.23
CA HIS A 223 56.18 -30.23 -28.28
C HIS A 223 55.79 -30.43 -26.81
N MET A 224 54.54 -30.10 -26.43
CA MET A 224 54.05 -30.28 -25.04
C MET A 224 53.68 -31.75 -24.69
N VAL A 225 54.17 -32.72 -25.47
CA VAL A 225 54.01 -34.15 -25.26
C VAL A 225 55.40 -34.78 -25.19
N THR A 226 55.66 -35.62 -24.19
CA THR A 226 56.96 -36.29 -24.01
C THR A 226 56.86 -37.78 -24.33
N PRO A 227 57.67 -38.33 -25.26
CA PRO A 227 58.56 -37.65 -26.20
C PRO A 227 57.78 -36.85 -27.27
N HIS A 228 58.43 -35.88 -27.90
CA HIS A 228 57.82 -35.01 -28.90
C HIS A 228 57.23 -35.81 -30.07
N ASN A 229 56.08 -35.36 -30.58
CA ASN A 229 55.30 -36.11 -31.55
C ASN A 229 55.75 -35.85 -32.99
N LEU A 230 56.94 -36.34 -33.34
CA LEU A 230 57.56 -36.16 -34.66
C LEU A 230 56.65 -36.64 -35.81
N LYS A 231 55.86 -37.69 -35.60
CA LYS A 231 54.86 -38.19 -36.58
C LYS A 231 53.72 -37.22 -36.87
N LEU A 232 53.39 -36.35 -35.90
CA LEU A 232 52.46 -35.26 -36.13
C LEU A 232 53.15 -34.09 -36.84
N LEU A 233 54.42 -33.80 -36.50
CA LEU A 233 55.22 -32.80 -37.20
C LEU A 233 55.38 -33.14 -38.70
N GLU A 234 55.77 -34.38 -39.03
CA GLU A 234 55.75 -34.97 -40.38
C GLU A 234 54.38 -34.75 -41.08
N SER A 235 53.29 -35.08 -40.40
CA SER A 235 51.92 -34.98 -40.95
C SER A 235 51.36 -33.56 -41.03
N VAL A 236 52.01 -32.57 -40.40
CA VAL A 236 51.60 -31.15 -40.40
C VAL A 236 52.40 -30.35 -41.41
N ILE A 237 53.70 -30.66 -41.60
CA ILE A 237 54.50 -30.14 -42.72
C ILE A 237 54.00 -30.75 -44.03
N GLY A 238 53.93 -32.08 -44.10
CA GLY A 238 53.58 -32.80 -45.33
C GLY A 238 54.62 -32.62 -46.44
N GLY A 239 54.18 -32.67 -47.69
CA GLY A 239 55.03 -32.45 -48.86
C GLY A 239 56.15 -33.49 -49.03
N THR A 240 57.28 -33.04 -49.57
CA THR A 240 58.56 -33.75 -49.63
C THR A 240 59.56 -33.06 -48.72
N TRP A 241 60.27 -33.82 -47.89
CA TRP A 241 61.19 -33.30 -46.89
C TRP A 241 62.64 -33.72 -47.12
N LEU A 242 63.58 -32.91 -46.63
CA LEU A 242 65.00 -33.22 -46.61
C LEU A 242 65.35 -34.16 -45.44
N PRO A 243 66.37 -35.04 -45.56
CA PRO A 243 66.85 -35.84 -44.43
C PRO A 243 67.29 -34.94 -43.26
N GLY A 244 66.75 -35.16 -42.06
CA GLY A 244 67.02 -34.34 -40.88
C GLY A 244 66.15 -33.09 -40.72
N GLN A 245 65.24 -32.78 -41.66
CA GLN A 245 64.38 -31.59 -41.60
C GLN A 245 63.42 -31.61 -40.38
N VAL A 246 62.83 -32.77 -40.08
CA VAL A 246 61.86 -32.92 -38.98
C VAL A 246 62.56 -32.75 -37.63
N GLU A 247 63.76 -33.33 -37.51
CA GLU A 247 64.64 -33.22 -36.35
C GLU A 247 65.13 -31.78 -36.16
N ALA A 248 65.56 -31.11 -37.24
CA ALA A 248 66.02 -29.72 -37.21
C ALA A 248 64.91 -28.74 -36.80
N ILE A 249 63.69 -28.90 -37.33
CA ILE A 249 62.53 -28.07 -36.93
C ILE A 249 62.15 -28.35 -35.46
N ASN A 250 62.16 -29.61 -35.03
CA ASN A 250 61.92 -29.95 -33.62
C ASN A 250 62.99 -29.37 -32.67
N GLN A 251 64.26 -29.32 -33.11
CA GLN A 251 65.33 -28.70 -32.35
C GLN A 251 65.15 -27.17 -32.29
N SER A 252 64.88 -26.49 -33.41
CA SER A 252 64.63 -25.04 -33.44
C SER A 252 63.45 -24.62 -32.55
N ILE A 253 62.35 -25.41 -32.50
CA ILE A 253 61.27 -25.18 -31.52
C ILE A 253 61.81 -25.27 -30.09
N SER A 254 62.69 -26.21 -29.79
CA SER A 254 63.26 -26.42 -28.44
C SER A 254 64.23 -25.30 -28.07
N ASP A 255 65.14 -24.94 -28.97
CA ASP A 255 66.10 -23.84 -28.82
C ASP A 255 65.37 -22.49 -28.61
N TRP A 256 64.23 -22.28 -29.27
CA TRP A 256 63.38 -21.11 -29.05
C TRP A 256 62.71 -21.12 -27.68
N MET A 257 62.21 -22.26 -27.22
CA MET A 257 61.59 -22.42 -25.90
C MET A 257 62.62 -22.27 -24.76
N GLU A 258 63.90 -22.57 -25.01
CA GLU A 258 65.02 -22.30 -24.10
C GLU A 258 65.58 -20.87 -24.23
N SER A 259 65.09 -20.07 -25.18
CA SER A 259 65.65 -18.74 -25.45
C SER A 259 65.35 -17.71 -24.34
N ASN A 260 66.25 -16.74 -24.21
CA ASN A 260 66.05 -15.56 -23.36
C ASN A 260 64.80 -14.76 -23.75
N TYR A 261 64.40 -14.78 -25.03
CA TYR A 261 63.17 -14.11 -25.50
C TYR A 261 61.92 -14.79 -24.93
N PHE A 262 61.80 -16.11 -25.07
CA PHE A 262 60.65 -16.83 -24.54
C PHE A 262 60.61 -16.81 -23.01
N SER A 263 61.77 -16.92 -22.36
CA SER A 263 61.91 -16.79 -20.90
C SER A 263 61.43 -15.42 -20.40
N GLY A 264 61.81 -14.32 -21.09
CA GLY A 264 61.34 -12.97 -20.78
C GLY A 264 59.84 -12.77 -21.02
N PHE A 265 59.30 -13.37 -22.09
CA PHE A 265 57.85 -13.39 -22.35
C PHE A 265 57.08 -14.13 -21.24
N LEU A 266 57.56 -15.30 -20.79
CA LEU A 266 56.95 -16.03 -19.69
C LEU A 266 56.95 -15.21 -18.39
N LEU A 267 58.08 -14.58 -18.05
CA LEU A 267 58.19 -13.72 -16.86
C LEU A 267 57.19 -12.56 -16.92
N SER A 268 57.18 -11.79 -18.01
CA SER A 268 56.25 -10.68 -18.19
C SER A 268 54.78 -11.12 -18.16
N ARG A 269 54.46 -12.32 -18.68
CA ARG A 269 53.12 -12.91 -18.60
C ARG A 269 52.73 -13.30 -17.17
N MET A 270 53.67 -13.73 -16.33
CA MET A 270 53.43 -13.96 -14.90
C MET A 270 53.24 -12.64 -14.15
N GLU A 271 54.15 -11.69 -14.30
CA GLU A 271 54.07 -10.35 -13.67
C GLU A 271 52.75 -9.64 -14.00
N HIS A 272 52.32 -9.68 -15.27
CA HIS A 272 51.05 -9.10 -15.68
C HIS A 272 49.84 -9.83 -15.05
N LYS A 273 49.91 -11.17 -14.90
CA LYS A 273 48.85 -11.95 -14.24
C LYS A 273 48.76 -11.61 -12.75
N GLU A 274 49.89 -11.53 -12.06
CA GLU A 274 49.95 -11.14 -10.64
C GLU A 274 49.47 -9.70 -10.42
N PHE A 275 49.79 -8.78 -11.33
CA PHE A 275 49.25 -7.42 -11.34
C PHE A 275 47.72 -7.41 -11.48
N ILE A 276 47.16 -8.17 -12.44
CA ILE A 276 45.71 -8.25 -12.65
C ILE A 276 45.00 -8.90 -11.45
N GLU A 277 45.56 -9.96 -10.85
CA GLU A 277 44.97 -10.64 -9.69
C GLU A 277 45.04 -9.77 -8.41
N SER A 278 46.15 -9.05 -8.18
CA SER A 278 46.30 -8.12 -7.06
C SER A 278 45.43 -6.86 -7.21
N GLU A 279 45.28 -6.32 -8.42
CA GLU A 279 44.37 -5.20 -8.69
C GLU A 279 42.89 -5.63 -8.53
N ALA A 280 42.51 -6.82 -9.03
CA ALA A 280 41.17 -7.36 -8.83
C ALA A 280 40.84 -7.61 -7.34
N LEU A 281 41.84 -8.00 -6.54
CA LEU A 281 41.70 -8.09 -5.08
C LEU A 281 41.54 -6.69 -4.45
N ARG A 282 42.37 -5.71 -4.86
CA ARG A 282 42.30 -4.31 -4.37
C ARG A 282 40.91 -3.70 -4.61
N LEU A 283 40.37 -3.86 -5.81
CA LEU A 283 39.04 -3.38 -6.18
C LEU A 283 37.94 -4.05 -5.36
N ARG A 284 38.02 -5.37 -5.16
CA ARG A 284 37.06 -6.12 -4.32
C ARG A 284 37.05 -5.61 -2.89
N THR A 285 38.21 -5.52 -2.25
CA THR A 285 38.33 -5.02 -0.87
C THR A 285 37.79 -3.59 -0.76
N ALA A 286 38.10 -2.70 -1.72
CA ALA A 286 37.59 -1.34 -1.73
C ALA A 286 36.05 -1.27 -1.86
N MET A 287 35.43 -2.16 -2.65
CA MET A 287 33.97 -2.27 -2.75
C MET A 287 33.33 -2.79 -1.46
N GLU A 288 33.95 -3.79 -0.80
CA GLU A 288 33.47 -4.33 0.48
C GLU A 288 33.57 -3.27 1.60
N ASP A 289 34.67 -2.52 1.65
CA ASP A 289 34.90 -1.39 2.56
C ASP A 289 33.87 -0.25 2.34
N ALA A 290 33.58 0.09 1.08
CA ALA A 290 32.57 1.08 0.73
C ALA A 290 31.16 0.62 1.11
N ALA A 291 30.83 -0.66 0.88
CA ALA A 291 29.56 -1.24 1.29
C ALA A 291 29.41 -1.28 2.82
N TYR A 292 30.49 -1.56 3.57
CA TYR A 292 30.49 -1.50 5.03
C TYR A 292 30.28 -0.07 5.55
N LYS A 293 30.99 0.91 5.01
CA LYS A 293 30.83 2.34 5.34
C LYS A 293 29.40 2.82 5.03
N CYS A 294 28.83 2.41 3.90
CA CYS A 294 27.44 2.72 3.53
C CYS A 294 26.42 2.08 4.50
N LYS A 295 26.63 0.82 4.92
CA LYS A 295 25.81 0.17 5.97
C LYS A 295 25.88 0.92 7.30
N LEU A 296 27.06 1.40 7.69
CA LEU A 296 27.23 2.16 8.93
C LEU A 296 26.53 3.53 8.87
N ILE A 297 26.66 4.25 7.76
CA ILE A 297 25.98 5.55 7.53
C ILE A 297 24.45 5.37 7.50
N THR A 298 23.94 4.35 6.81
CA THR A 298 22.49 4.09 6.76
C THR A 298 21.91 3.70 8.12
N GLN A 299 22.64 2.93 8.94
CA GLN A 299 22.25 2.66 10.33
C GLN A 299 22.29 3.92 11.21
N ALA A 300 23.31 4.78 11.08
CA ALA A 300 23.40 6.04 11.82
C ALA A 300 22.23 6.98 11.46
N ASN A 301 21.92 7.13 10.17
CA ASN A 301 20.79 7.93 9.68
C ASN A 301 19.44 7.36 10.14
N ALA A 302 19.29 6.03 10.21
CA ALA A 302 18.10 5.39 10.73
C ALA A 302 17.89 5.67 12.23
N ARG A 303 18.96 5.60 13.04
CA ARG A 303 18.92 5.95 14.47
C ARG A 303 18.57 7.42 14.68
N ALA A 304 19.27 8.34 14.01
CA ALA A 304 18.98 9.78 14.10
C ALA A 304 17.52 10.12 13.72
N LYS A 305 16.94 9.39 12.76
CA LYS A 305 15.51 9.54 12.41
C LYS A 305 14.56 8.98 13.48
N GLN A 306 14.94 7.91 14.18
CA GLN A 306 14.21 7.40 15.34
C GLN A 306 14.30 8.37 16.52
N ASP A 307 15.49 8.86 16.84
CA ASP A 307 15.74 9.83 17.92
C ASP A 307 14.91 11.11 17.72
N LEU A 308 14.89 11.67 16.49
CA LEU A 308 14.05 12.83 16.15
C LEU A 308 12.55 12.53 16.31
N ALA A 309 12.08 11.36 15.86
CA ALA A 309 10.67 10.99 16.00
C ALA A 309 10.26 10.76 17.45
N ASP A 310 11.14 10.23 18.30
CA ASP A 310 10.89 10.04 19.73
C ASP A 310 11.01 11.34 20.54
N MET A 311 11.81 12.31 20.10
CA MET A 311 11.76 13.68 20.62
C MET A 311 10.44 14.38 20.25
N GLU A 312 10.00 14.29 18.99
CA GLU A 312 8.71 14.85 18.54
C GLU A 312 7.52 14.20 19.29
N ARG A 313 7.60 12.91 19.61
CA ARG A 313 6.62 12.19 20.45
C ARG A 313 6.61 12.69 21.90
N LYS A 314 7.78 12.93 22.50
CA LYS A 314 7.90 13.49 23.86
C LYS A 314 7.29 14.89 23.92
N GLU A 315 7.67 15.77 22.99
CA GLU A 315 7.12 17.12 22.93
C GLU A 315 5.58 17.11 22.79
N LYS A 316 5.03 16.26 21.91
CA LYS A 316 3.57 16.09 21.77
C LYS A 316 2.90 15.47 23.00
N ALA A 317 3.61 14.69 23.82
CA ALA A 317 3.11 14.17 25.08
C ALA A 317 3.13 15.24 26.18
N GLU A 318 4.19 16.03 26.26
CA GLU A 318 4.33 17.15 27.20
C GLU A 318 3.32 18.27 26.91
N GLN A 319 3.12 18.63 25.64
CA GLN A 319 2.07 19.57 25.21
C GLN A 319 0.68 19.09 25.64
N LYS A 320 0.36 17.80 25.45
CA LYS A 320 -0.91 17.20 25.87
C LYS A 320 -1.06 17.15 27.40
N ALA A 321 0.01 16.84 28.13
CA ALA A 321 -0.01 16.85 29.59
C ALA A 321 -0.27 18.27 30.13
N ALA A 322 0.39 19.28 29.57
CA ALA A 322 0.17 20.68 29.94
C ALA A 322 -1.21 21.21 29.51
N GLU A 323 -1.83 20.66 28.47
CA GLU A 323 -3.23 20.96 28.12
C GLU A 323 -4.22 20.30 29.10
N ALA A 324 -4.02 19.01 29.41
CA ALA A 324 -4.84 18.29 30.39
C ALA A 324 -4.73 18.90 31.81
N GLU A 325 -3.55 19.38 32.21
CA GLU A 325 -3.37 20.12 33.47
C GLU A 325 -4.17 21.44 33.47
N LYS A 326 -4.12 22.21 32.38
CA LYS A 326 -4.91 23.44 32.22
C LYS A 326 -6.41 23.16 32.24
N GLU A 327 -6.86 22.04 31.66
CA GLU A 327 -8.26 21.61 31.74
C GLU A 327 -8.66 21.18 33.15
N GLY A 328 -7.84 20.37 33.83
CA GLY A 328 -8.03 20.00 35.24
C GLY A 328 -8.10 21.21 36.16
N ALA A 329 -7.22 22.20 35.97
CA ALA A 329 -7.25 23.47 36.69
C ALA A 329 -8.53 24.29 36.40
N ARG A 330 -9.00 24.34 35.15
CA ARG A 330 -10.29 24.97 34.77
C ARG A 330 -11.47 24.27 35.46
N LEU A 331 -11.49 22.95 35.48
CA LEU A 331 -12.53 22.14 36.14
C LEU A 331 -12.53 22.37 37.66
N HIS A 332 -11.36 22.36 38.30
CA HIS A 332 -11.22 22.65 39.72
C HIS A 332 -11.69 24.08 40.07
N VAL A 333 -11.33 25.09 39.27
CA VAL A 333 -11.82 26.47 39.44
C VAL A 333 -13.34 26.55 39.25
N ALA A 334 -13.92 25.81 38.31
CA ALA A 334 -15.37 25.73 38.13
C ALA A 334 -16.08 25.05 39.31
N GLU A 335 -15.49 23.99 39.88
CA GLU A 335 -16.02 23.31 41.07
C GLU A 335 -15.92 24.19 42.33
N MET A 336 -14.81 24.90 42.52
CA MET A 336 -14.65 25.87 43.60
C MET A 336 -15.67 27.02 43.49
N LYS A 337 -15.93 27.52 42.28
CA LYS A 337 -17.02 28.49 42.02
C LYS A 337 -18.40 27.92 42.36
N LYS A 338 -18.70 26.65 42.00
CA LYS A 338 -19.95 25.96 42.40
C LYS A 338 -20.07 25.84 43.92
N LYS A 339 -19.01 25.42 44.62
CA LYS A 339 -18.96 25.32 46.09
C LYS A 339 -19.15 26.69 46.77
N GLN A 340 -18.59 27.76 46.21
CA GLN A 340 -18.74 29.13 46.72
C GLN A 340 -20.15 29.69 46.45
N ALA A 341 -20.74 29.40 45.28
CA ALA A 341 -22.14 29.72 44.98
C ALA A 341 -23.10 29.00 45.93
N TYR A 342 -22.86 27.71 46.23
CA TYR A 342 -23.65 26.96 47.22
C TYR A 342 -23.53 27.56 48.63
N LYS A 343 -22.31 27.84 49.10
CA LYS A 343 -22.09 28.48 50.43
C LYS A 343 -22.76 29.86 50.53
N THR A 344 -22.70 30.68 49.48
CA THR A 344 -23.34 32.00 49.48
C THR A 344 -24.86 31.95 49.33
N ALA A 345 -25.40 30.92 48.66
CA ALA A 345 -26.84 30.64 48.66
C ALA A 345 -27.32 30.18 50.05
N ALA A 346 -26.59 29.27 50.71
CA ALA A 346 -26.91 28.80 52.07
C ALA A 346 -26.83 29.94 53.10
N ALA A 347 -25.81 30.79 53.05
CA ALA A 347 -25.72 31.98 53.91
C ALA A 347 -26.89 32.97 53.69
N LYS A 348 -27.35 33.12 52.43
CA LYS A 348 -28.55 33.91 52.11
C LYS A 348 -29.87 33.24 52.55
N ALA A 349 -29.89 31.93 52.76
CA ALA A 349 -31.03 31.23 53.36
C ALA A 349 -31.06 31.47 54.87
N LEU A 350 -29.95 31.21 55.58
CA LEU A 350 -29.81 31.49 57.02
C LEU A 350 -30.15 32.95 57.36
N ALA A 351 -29.60 33.93 56.63
CA ALA A 351 -29.91 35.35 56.86
C ALA A 351 -31.39 35.71 56.60
N ARG A 352 -32.14 34.91 55.82
CA ARG A 352 -33.60 35.06 55.66
C ARG A 352 -34.37 34.43 56.82
N GLU A 353 -33.90 33.30 57.35
CA GLU A 353 -34.47 32.67 58.53
C GLU A 353 -34.25 33.53 59.79
N GLU A 354 -33.04 34.05 59.99
CA GLU A 354 -32.71 35.02 61.05
C GLU A 354 -33.58 36.29 60.94
N ALA A 355 -33.76 36.85 59.73
CA ALA A 355 -34.63 37.99 59.51
C ALA A 355 -36.12 37.68 59.76
N ALA A 356 -36.57 36.44 59.53
CA ALA A 356 -37.92 35.98 59.85
C ALA A 356 -38.11 35.79 61.37
N HIS A 357 -37.11 35.23 62.07
CA HIS A 357 -37.10 35.15 63.53
C HIS A 357 -37.10 36.54 64.18
N LEU A 358 -36.28 37.47 63.68
CA LEU A 358 -36.25 38.85 64.19
C LEU A 358 -37.56 39.62 63.92
N ARG A 359 -38.29 39.29 62.84
CA ARG A 359 -39.66 39.80 62.62
C ARG A 359 -40.64 39.25 63.66
N LYS A 360 -40.66 37.93 63.88
CA LYS A 360 -41.52 37.31 64.91
C LYS A 360 -41.25 37.89 66.29
N ALA A 361 -39.99 38.02 66.70
CA ALA A 361 -39.61 38.61 67.97
C ALA A 361 -40.15 40.04 68.14
N LYS A 362 -40.12 40.86 67.08
CA LYS A 362 -40.70 42.22 67.09
C LYS A 362 -42.22 42.25 67.06
N GLU A 363 -42.86 41.26 66.44
CA GLU A 363 -44.32 41.09 66.46
C GLU A 363 -44.80 40.64 67.85
N GLU A 364 -44.03 39.78 68.53
CA GLU A 364 -44.24 39.35 69.92
C GLU A 364 -43.98 40.50 70.92
N GLU A 365 -42.88 41.24 70.78
CA GLU A 365 -42.57 42.44 71.57
C GLU A 365 -43.68 43.51 71.43
N ALA A 366 -44.15 43.76 70.21
CA ALA A 366 -45.28 44.67 69.96
C ALA A 366 -46.63 44.14 70.48
N ALA A 367 -46.78 42.83 70.69
CA ALA A 367 -47.96 42.24 71.33
C ALA A 367 -47.89 42.37 72.86
N VAL A 368 -46.70 42.20 73.46
CA VAL A 368 -46.45 42.44 74.91
C VAL A 368 -46.67 43.91 75.25
N ALA A 369 -46.11 44.85 74.48
CA ALA A 369 -46.33 46.28 74.69
C ALA A 369 -47.83 46.67 74.62
N LYS A 370 -48.61 46.04 73.74
CA LYS A 370 -50.08 46.21 73.67
C LYS A 370 -50.84 45.58 74.83
N LEU A 371 -50.26 44.62 75.54
CA LEU A 371 -50.80 44.09 76.79
C LEU A 371 -50.51 45.04 77.95
N GLU A 372 -49.27 45.53 78.09
CA GLU A 372 -48.93 46.53 79.12
C GLU A 372 -49.69 47.86 78.95
N GLU A 373 -49.93 48.31 77.72
CA GLU A 373 -50.77 49.48 77.44
C GLU A 373 -52.25 49.25 77.85
N ARG A 374 -52.74 48.01 77.75
CA ARG A 374 -54.09 47.65 78.23
C ARG A 374 -54.14 47.55 79.75
N GLU A 375 -53.12 46.99 80.39
CA GLU A 375 -53.08 46.89 81.86
C GLU A 375 -52.90 48.24 82.54
N SER A 376 -52.06 49.13 82.01
CA SER A 376 -51.90 50.50 82.54
C SER A 376 -53.21 51.30 82.41
N ARG A 377 -53.91 51.18 81.27
CA ARG A 377 -55.23 51.78 81.07
C ARG A 377 -56.29 51.22 82.04
N ALA A 378 -56.29 49.91 82.27
CA ALA A 378 -57.18 49.26 83.23
C ALA A 378 -56.91 49.68 84.69
N ARG A 379 -55.65 49.90 85.07
CA ARG A 379 -55.28 50.42 86.40
C ARG A 379 -55.81 51.85 86.61
N GLY A 380 -55.68 52.71 85.60
CA GLY A 380 -56.26 54.07 85.62
C GLY A 380 -57.78 54.10 85.83
N GLU A 381 -58.52 53.22 85.13
CA GLU A 381 -59.98 53.10 85.33
C GLU A 381 -60.38 52.64 86.74
N VAL A 382 -59.53 51.87 87.44
CA VAL A 382 -59.79 51.44 88.82
C VAL A 382 -59.52 52.58 89.81
N GLU A 383 -58.45 53.35 89.63
CA GLU A 383 -58.13 54.50 90.48
C GLU A 383 -59.16 55.63 90.34
N GLU A 384 -59.65 55.90 89.11
CA GLU A 384 -60.70 56.90 88.88
C GLU A 384 -62.02 56.52 89.59
N ARG A 385 -62.35 55.22 89.64
CA ARG A 385 -63.52 54.72 90.39
C ARG A 385 -63.31 54.85 91.89
N ALA A 386 -62.11 54.59 92.41
CA ALA A 386 -61.78 54.78 93.83
C ALA A 386 -61.88 56.25 94.27
N ALA A 387 -61.49 57.20 93.42
CA ALA A 387 -61.65 58.64 93.69
C ALA A 387 -63.13 59.09 93.73
N LYS A 388 -63.95 58.54 92.83
CA LYS A 388 -65.41 58.79 92.77
C LYS A 388 -66.20 58.11 93.89
N GLU A 389 -65.60 57.14 94.59
CA GLU A 389 -66.20 56.51 95.77
C GLU A 389 -65.96 57.35 97.03
N LYS A 390 -64.72 57.81 97.28
CA LYS A 390 -64.38 58.66 98.45
C LYS A 390 -65.21 59.94 98.53
N THR A 391 -65.33 60.66 97.42
CA THR A 391 -66.09 61.92 97.33
C THR A 391 -67.60 61.74 97.63
N LYS A 392 -68.18 60.55 97.40
CA LYS A 392 -69.56 60.23 97.80
C LYS A 392 -69.74 59.95 99.29
N VAL A 393 -68.68 59.58 100.01
CA VAL A 393 -68.71 59.32 101.46
C VAL A 393 -68.68 60.65 102.21
N GLU A 394 -67.80 61.57 101.81
CA GLU A 394 -67.63 62.89 102.45
C GLU A 394 -68.89 63.77 102.30
N ASP A 395 -69.50 63.83 101.12
CA ASP A 395 -70.73 64.62 100.93
C ASP A 395 -71.99 63.97 101.55
N LYS A 396 -71.92 62.69 101.95
CA LYS A 396 -72.94 62.08 102.83
C LYS A 396 -72.80 62.58 104.27
N ALA A 397 -71.57 62.74 104.79
CA ALA A 397 -71.32 63.13 106.17
C ALA A 397 -71.88 64.52 106.50
N ARG A 398 -71.59 65.53 105.67
CA ARG A 398 -72.13 66.91 105.81
C ARG A 398 -73.66 66.94 105.93
N ARG A 399 -74.34 66.18 105.06
CA ARG A 399 -75.81 66.08 105.01
C ARG A 399 -76.45 65.44 106.26
N THR A 400 -75.66 64.87 107.16
CA THR A 400 -76.10 64.39 108.48
C THR A 400 -76.01 65.48 109.55
N GLU A 401 -74.91 66.25 109.60
CA GLU A 401 -74.73 67.34 110.57
C GLU A 401 -75.74 68.48 110.38
N ASP A 402 -75.98 68.88 109.12
CA ASP A 402 -76.99 69.89 108.77
C ASP A 402 -78.39 69.52 109.29
N LYS A 403 -78.72 68.23 109.27
CA LYS A 403 -80.02 67.71 109.76
C LYS A 403 -80.13 67.71 111.29
N GLU A 404 -79.03 67.62 112.03
CA GLU A 404 -79.04 67.78 113.48
C GLU A 404 -79.16 69.26 113.88
N GLN A 405 -78.40 70.16 113.24
CA GLN A 405 -78.53 71.60 113.51
C GLN A 405 -79.94 72.12 113.24
N ALA A 406 -80.58 71.66 112.15
CA ALA A 406 -81.97 72.00 111.82
C ALA A 406 -82.96 71.56 112.93
N LYS A 407 -82.80 70.35 113.48
CA LYS A 407 -83.65 69.84 114.58
C LYS A 407 -83.49 70.68 115.85
N ARG A 408 -82.27 71.06 116.23
CA ARG A 408 -82.02 71.91 117.41
C ARG A 408 -82.66 73.30 117.26
N LYS A 409 -82.49 73.94 116.09
CA LYS A 409 -83.11 75.23 115.76
C LYS A 409 -84.66 75.17 115.74
N ALA A 410 -85.24 74.05 115.32
CA ALA A 410 -86.69 73.84 115.33
C ALA A 410 -87.29 73.74 116.74
N SER A 411 -86.58 73.15 117.72
CA SER A 411 -87.06 73.06 119.10
C SER A 411 -87.14 74.42 119.78
N ILE A 412 -86.09 75.23 119.67
CA ILE A 412 -85.99 76.56 120.32
C ILE A 412 -87.10 77.51 119.86
N ASN A 413 -87.50 77.44 118.58
CA ASN A 413 -88.64 78.20 118.06
C ASN A 413 -90.01 77.72 118.58
N ARG A 414 -90.13 76.45 119.00
CA ARG A 414 -91.37 75.86 119.50
C ARG A 414 -91.77 76.43 120.86
N ASP A 415 -90.81 76.59 121.76
CA ASP A 415 -91.05 77.06 123.12
C ASP A 415 -91.20 78.60 123.20
N ASN A 416 -90.44 79.34 122.38
CA ASN A 416 -90.68 80.77 122.16
C ASN A 416 -92.12 81.06 121.65
N ARG A 417 -92.70 80.16 120.84
CA ARG A 417 -94.09 80.27 120.38
C ARG A 417 -95.13 80.02 121.50
N LYS A 418 -94.81 79.19 122.51
CA LYS A 418 -95.65 79.02 123.71
C LYS A 418 -95.63 80.29 124.57
N LEU A 419 -94.45 80.83 124.85
CA LEU A 419 -94.26 82.03 125.68
C LEU A 419 -94.99 83.26 125.10
N ARG A 420 -94.95 83.43 123.77
CA ARG A 420 -95.70 84.49 123.07
C ARG A 420 -97.23 84.33 123.15
N LYS A 421 -97.76 83.10 123.22
CA LYS A 421 -99.21 82.89 123.42
C LYS A 421 -99.66 83.35 124.81
N LEU A 422 -98.93 82.99 125.86
CA LEU A 422 -99.22 83.37 127.25
C LEU A 422 -99.29 84.90 127.46
N LYS A 423 -98.34 85.66 126.90
CA LYS A 423 -98.40 87.13 126.95
C LYS A 423 -99.59 87.71 126.18
N ARG A 424 -100.00 87.10 125.06
CA ARG A 424 -101.14 87.57 124.25
C ARG A 424 -102.49 87.35 124.94
N THR A 425 -102.63 86.27 125.72
CA THR A 425 -103.83 86.01 126.54
C THR A 425 -103.98 86.92 127.76
N ALA A 426 -102.89 87.52 128.25
CA ALA A 426 -102.96 88.56 129.30
C ALA A 426 -103.47 89.89 128.71
N SER A 427 -102.78 90.40 127.68
CA SER A 427 -103.09 91.69 127.04
C SER A 427 -104.51 91.80 126.47
N LEU A 428 -105.14 90.68 126.10
CA LEU A 428 -106.54 90.63 125.64
C LEU A 428 -107.59 90.77 126.76
N ARG A 429 -107.22 90.61 128.04
CA ARG A 429 -108.13 90.93 129.16
C ARG A 429 -108.12 92.42 129.47
N ASP A 430 -106.93 93.01 129.54
CA ASP A 430 -106.78 94.43 129.90
C ASP A 430 -107.39 95.36 128.82
N THR A 431 -107.22 95.01 127.54
CA THR A 431 -107.86 95.76 126.43
C THR A 431 -109.38 95.61 126.39
N ALA A 432 -109.94 94.50 126.88
CA ALA A 432 -111.39 94.35 127.03
C ALA A 432 -111.96 95.24 128.15
N ALA A 433 -111.20 95.49 129.22
CA ALA A 433 -111.59 96.44 130.26
C ALA A 433 -111.58 97.90 129.78
N ILE A 434 -110.63 98.27 128.91
CA ILE A 434 -110.52 99.64 128.37
C ILE A 434 -111.58 99.92 127.30
N LEU A 435 -111.88 98.95 126.42
CA LEU A 435 -112.89 99.13 125.36
C LEU A 435 -114.33 99.26 125.88
N ALA A 436 -114.60 98.84 127.13
CA ALA A 436 -115.89 99.10 127.78
C ALA A 436 -116.14 100.60 128.06
N LEU A 437 -115.09 101.44 128.08
CA LEU A 437 -115.17 102.85 128.46
C LEU A 437 -115.15 103.83 127.26
N HIS A 438 -114.80 103.37 126.05
CA HIS A 438 -114.40 104.23 124.94
C HIS A 438 -115.35 104.24 123.72
N ASN A 439 -116.55 103.65 123.84
CA ASN A 439 -117.57 103.65 122.77
C ASN A 439 -118.32 104.99 122.68
N SER A 440 -117.60 106.06 122.34
CA SER A 440 -118.10 107.44 122.25
C SER A 440 -117.51 108.29 121.09
N THR A 441 -117.41 107.70 119.87
CA THR A 441 -117.46 108.36 118.51
C THR A 441 -116.08 108.80 117.79
N PRO A 442 -115.95 109.13 116.44
CA PRO A 442 -115.22 108.29 115.38
C PRO A 442 -114.27 108.91 114.22
N GLN A 443 -113.54 108.09 113.34
CA GLN A 443 -112.94 108.24 111.89
C GLN A 443 -111.41 107.78 111.59
N SER A 444 -110.67 107.65 110.41
CA SER A 444 -110.79 107.35 108.88
C SER A 444 -109.40 107.15 108.04
N VAL A 445 -109.37 106.94 106.66
CA VAL A 445 -108.30 107.07 105.49
C VAL A 445 -107.30 105.94 104.88
N ASP A 446 -106.61 106.15 103.68
CA ASP A 446 -105.78 105.24 102.72
C ASP A 446 -104.60 105.98 101.88
N VAL A 447 -103.70 105.64 100.85
CA VAL A 447 -103.42 104.74 99.60
C VAL A 447 -101.83 104.60 99.27
N SER A 448 -101.02 104.19 98.20
CA SER A 448 -100.87 103.72 96.72
C SER A 448 -99.41 103.07 96.43
N SER A 449 -98.60 102.82 95.31
CA SER A 449 -98.40 102.80 93.77
C SER A 449 -96.92 102.23 93.37
N VAL A 450 -96.17 102.00 92.21
CA VAL A 450 -96.14 101.77 90.66
C VAL A 450 -94.66 101.37 90.08
N SER A 451 -94.36 100.82 88.82
CA SER A 451 -92.96 100.41 88.23
C SER A 451 -92.75 99.93 86.70
N VAL A 452 -91.55 99.96 85.98
CA VAL A 452 -91.09 99.18 84.68
C VAL A 452 -89.62 99.41 84.00
N ASN A 453 -89.10 98.51 83.06
CA ASN A 453 -88.22 98.63 81.76
C ASN A 453 -86.66 98.23 81.48
N LEU A 454 -86.31 97.71 80.22
CA LEU A 454 -85.13 97.73 79.20
C LEU A 454 -83.58 97.17 79.19
N GLU A 455 -83.12 96.60 78.02
CA GLU A 455 -81.86 96.58 77.09
C GLU A 455 -80.25 96.42 77.28
N SER A 456 -79.52 95.84 76.23
CA SER A 456 -78.21 96.25 75.50
C SER A 456 -76.72 95.61 75.54
N SER A 457 -76.13 95.25 74.35
CA SER A 457 -74.80 95.48 73.59
C SER A 457 -73.24 95.26 73.94
N ILE A 458 -72.46 94.64 72.99
CA ILE A 458 -71.16 95.04 72.24
C ILE A 458 -69.64 94.95 72.75
N ASN A 459 -68.65 94.72 71.82
CA ASN A 459 -67.14 95.00 71.74
C ASN A 459 -66.00 94.01 72.26
N LEU A 460 -64.65 94.11 71.96
CA LEU A 460 -63.80 94.35 70.72
C LEU A 460 -62.19 94.39 70.92
N LEU A 461 -61.37 93.85 69.96
CA LEU A 461 -59.92 94.15 69.53
C LEU A 461 -58.56 93.74 70.25
N LEU A 462 -57.47 93.70 69.42
CA LEU A 462 -55.98 93.98 69.58
C LEU A 462 -54.85 93.02 70.15
N LEU A 463 -53.87 92.71 69.27
CA LEU A 463 -52.36 92.85 69.27
C LEU A 463 -51.38 92.62 70.49
N ASN A 464 -50.28 91.89 70.17
CA ASN A 464 -48.82 92.12 70.41
C ASN A 464 -47.97 91.53 71.58
N ASP A 465 -46.67 91.39 71.24
CA ASP A 465 -45.41 91.42 72.02
C ASP A 465 -44.79 90.21 72.80
N LEU A 466 -43.58 89.83 72.32
CA LEU A 466 -42.29 89.58 73.02
C LEU A 466 -42.24 88.55 74.20
N SER A 467 -41.31 87.57 74.26
CA SER A 467 -39.97 87.40 73.64
C SER A 467 -39.55 85.88 73.73
N ASN A 468 -38.31 85.33 73.69
CA ASN A 468 -36.95 85.90 73.82
C ASN A 468 -35.82 85.04 73.15
N THR A 469 -34.83 84.53 73.90
CA THR A 469 -33.44 84.18 73.48
C THR A 469 -32.83 83.09 74.40
N SER A 470 -31.72 82.36 74.13
CA SER A 470 -30.82 82.18 72.95
C SER A 470 -29.93 80.90 73.13
N ILE A 471 -29.11 80.56 72.10
CA ILE A 471 -27.96 79.61 72.12
C ILE A 471 -28.34 78.11 72.30
N GLY A 472 -27.78 77.14 71.57
CA GLY A 472 -26.84 77.16 70.44
C GLY A 472 -26.06 75.83 70.33
N PRO A 473 -25.93 75.19 69.16
CA PRO A 473 -25.24 73.89 69.02
C PRO A 473 -23.75 74.04 68.67
N CYS A 474 -22.92 73.09 69.11
CA CYS A 474 -21.53 72.94 68.67
C CYS A 474 -21.32 71.60 67.94
N ASN A 475 -20.72 71.69 66.75
CA ASN A 475 -19.63 70.82 66.31
C ASN A 475 -18.34 71.65 66.43
#